data_AF-A0A7Y2XHH0-F1
#
_entry.id   AF-A0A7Y2XHH0-F1
#
_cell.length_a   1.000
_cell.length_b   1.000
_cell.length_c   1.000
_cell.angle_alpha   90.00
_cell.angle_beta   90.00
_cell.angle_gamma   90.00
#
_symmetry.space_group_name_H-M   'P 1'
#
loop_
_entity.id
_entity.type
_entity.pdbx_description
1 polymer ?
#
loop_
_entity_poly.entity_id
_entity_poly.type
_entity_poly.pdbx_seq_one_letter_code
_entity_poly.pdbx_strand_id
1 'polypeptide(L)'
;EDQLVQLVANREVPSGGLPTDVGCLVQNVGTAAAIFDWIVSNEPLVSRVTTVTGDGIARPMNVRVRLGTTIADVVNFVGGYTERAQHLIVGGPMTGKSITTDRVPVVKATNCILALSVHPSVAEEMPCIRCGDCAAVCPIQLLPQQLFWYACADDEDRLRKQGLTDCIECGCCDLVCPSRISLTANFRIAKARIREMADEKARAERARARFEARTERIERDRLAREEELARQKEQAKLAGPAAIAEILKRRQRTDKDD
;
A
#
# COMPACT_ATOMS: atom_id res chain seq x y z
N GLU A 1 -13.73 5.81 6.08
CA GLU A 1 -13.66 7.26 6.42
C GLU A 1 -14.59 8.04 5.51
N ASP A 2 -14.67 7.66 4.23
CA ASP A 2 -15.56 8.24 3.22
C ASP A 2 -17.03 8.26 3.64
N GLN A 3 -17.51 7.22 4.33
CA GLN A 3 -18.91 7.17 4.84
C GLN A 3 -19.15 8.26 5.88
N LEU A 4 -18.17 8.59 6.71
CA LEU A 4 -18.28 9.70 7.67
C LEU A 4 -18.30 11.04 6.94
N VAL A 5 -17.46 11.20 5.91
CA VAL A 5 -17.44 12.41 5.07
C VAL A 5 -18.80 12.60 4.39
N GLN A 6 -19.37 11.54 3.83
CA GLN A 6 -20.69 11.59 3.21
C GLN A 6 -21.78 11.91 4.22
N LEU A 7 -21.82 11.22 5.37
CA LEU A 7 -22.88 11.41 6.36
C LEU A 7 -22.81 12.77 7.07
N VAL A 8 -21.62 13.28 7.35
CA VAL A 8 -21.43 14.52 8.15
C VAL A 8 -21.33 15.75 7.26
N ALA A 9 -20.61 15.66 6.13
CA ALA A 9 -20.35 16.80 5.25
C ALA A 9 -21.17 16.77 3.95
N ASN A 10 -21.95 15.71 3.69
CA ASN A 10 -22.70 15.49 2.45
C ASN A 10 -21.81 15.63 1.20
N ARG A 11 -20.59 15.08 1.27
CA ARG A 11 -19.61 15.05 0.18
C ARG A 11 -19.21 13.62 -0.12
N GLU A 12 -19.06 13.31 -1.40
CA GLU A 12 -18.65 11.98 -1.86
C GLU A 12 -17.18 12.00 -2.25
N VAL A 13 -16.39 11.11 -1.65
CA VAL A 13 -14.97 10.96 -1.96
C VAL A 13 -14.87 10.16 -3.28
N PRO A 14 -14.14 10.67 -4.29
CA PRO A 14 -14.01 9.94 -5.55
C PRO A 14 -13.28 8.61 -5.35
N SER A 15 -13.59 7.61 -6.17
CA SER A 15 -12.90 6.32 -6.17
C SER A 15 -11.38 6.51 -6.30
N GLY A 16 -10.63 5.88 -5.40
CA GLY A 16 -9.17 6.02 -5.30
C GLY A 16 -8.67 7.38 -4.78
N GLY A 17 -9.57 8.31 -4.47
CA GLY A 17 -9.26 9.59 -3.85
C GLY A 17 -9.15 9.50 -2.33
N LEU A 18 -8.78 10.62 -1.72
CA LEU A 18 -8.68 10.79 -0.28
C LEU A 18 -9.74 11.78 0.21
N PRO A 19 -10.18 11.70 1.48
CA PRO A 19 -11.03 12.72 2.08
C PRO A 19 -10.53 14.17 1.88
N THR A 20 -9.21 14.36 1.76
CA THR A 20 -8.58 15.66 1.50
C THR A 20 -8.96 16.26 0.14
N ASP A 21 -9.26 15.42 -0.85
CA ASP A 21 -9.66 15.86 -2.20
C ASP A 21 -11.03 16.55 -2.19
N VAL A 22 -11.84 16.26 -1.17
CA VAL A 22 -13.12 16.93 -0.90
C VAL A 22 -13.05 17.88 0.29
N GLY A 23 -11.83 18.30 0.67
CA GLY A 23 -11.58 19.28 1.73
C GLY A 23 -11.93 18.79 3.14
N CYS A 24 -11.92 17.47 3.37
CA CYS A 24 -12.20 16.86 4.67
C CYS A 24 -10.96 16.18 5.24
N LEU A 25 -10.78 16.25 6.56
CA LEU A 25 -9.77 15.49 7.29
C LEU A 25 -10.46 14.68 8.38
N VAL A 26 -10.36 13.35 8.29
CA VAL A 26 -10.91 12.43 9.28
C VAL A 26 -9.77 11.92 10.15
N GLN A 27 -9.91 12.02 11.47
CA GLN A 27 -8.91 11.58 12.43
C GLN A 27 -9.52 10.64 13.46
N ASN A 28 -8.82 9.56 13.78
CA ASN A 28 -9.18 8.71 14.90
C ASN A 28 -9.00 9.48 16.22
N VAL A 29 -9.90 9.26 17.18
CA VAL A 29 -9.83 9.90 18.50
C VAL A 29 -8.50 9.60 19.23
N GLY A 30 -7.97 8.37 19.09
CA GLY A 30 -6.67 8.00 19.64
C GLY A 30 -5.51 8.78 19.02
N THR A 31 -5.60 9.13 17.74
CA THR A 31 -4.61 9.99 17.08
C THR A 31 -4.69 11.42 17.62
N ALA A 32 -5.90 11.96 17.76
CA ALA A 32 -6.10 13.29 18.34
C ALA A 32 -5.56 13.39 19.78
N ALA A 33 -5.83 12.38 20.61
CA ALA A 33 -5.30 12.30 21.97
C ALA A 33 -3.75 12.24 21.99
N ALA A 34 -3.15 11.41 21.12
CA ALA A 34 -1.69 11.33 21.04
C ALA A 34 -1.02 12.63 20.57
N ILE A 35 -1.67 13.40 19.68
CA ILE A 35 -1.20 14.73 19.27
C ILE A 35 -1.22 15.69 20.46
N PHE A 36 -2.28 15.66 21.27
CA PHE A 36 -2.38 16.46 22.49
C PHE A 36 -1.25 16.12 23.47
N ASP A 37 -1.05 14.84 23.77
CA ASP A 37 0.00 14.38 24.70
C ASP A 37 1.40 14.79 24.21
N TRP A 38 1.64 14.75 22.90
CA TRP A 38 2.91 15.19 22.32
C TRP A 38 3.14 16.70 22.46
N ILE A 39 2.14 17.52 22.17
CA ILE A 39 2.29 18.99 22.20
C ILE A 39 2.32 19.52 23.64
N VAL A 40 1.43 19.02 24.50
CA VAL A 40 1.21 19.58 25.83
C VAL A 40 2.11 18.92 26.88
N SER A 41 2.26 17.59 26.82
CA SER A 41 2.99 16.82 27.81
C SER A 41 4.40 16.44 27.36
N ASN A 42 4.78 16.79 26.12
CA ASN A 42 6.03 16.37 25.47
C ASN A 42 6.22 14.84 25.50
N GLU A 43 5.11 14.09 25.49
CA GLU A 43 5.13 12.62 25.50
C GLU A 43 4.89 12.11 24.07
N PRO A 44 5.87 11.46 23.43
CA PRO A 44 5.63 10.84 22.13
C PRO A 44 4.70 9.64 22.28
N LEU A 45 4.18 9.11 21.16
CA LEU A 45 3.32 7.93 21.17
C LEU A 45 4.10 6.68 21.64
N VAL A 46 4.18 6.48 22.95
CA VAL A 46 4.83 5.34 23.61
C VAL A 46 3.85 4.30 24.10
N SER A 47 2.57 4.69 24.26
CA SER A 47 1.51 3.81 24.70
C SER A 47 0.21 4.10 23.95
N ARG A 48 -0.70 3.14 23.96
CA ARG A 48 -2.04 3.31 23.40
C ARG A 48 -3.06 2.57 24.24
N VAL A 49 -4.32 2.99 24.13
CA VAL A 49 -5.44 2.20 24.64
C VAL A 49 -5.74 1.08 23.63
N THR A 50 -5.82 -0.14 24.16
CA THR A 50 -6.15 -1.36 23.42
C THR A 50 -7.24 -2.12 24.16
N THR A 51 -8.30 -2.48 23.46
CA THR A 51 -9.37 -3.32 24.02
C THR A 51 -8.96 -4.78 23.97
N VAL A 52 -8.98 -5.48 25.09
CA VAL A 52 -8.73 -6.93 25.17
C VAL A 52 -10.05 -7.59 25.51
N THR A 53 -10.59 -8.41 24.61
CA THR A 53 -11.96 -8.93 24.75
C THR A 53 -12.16 -10.28 24.04
N GLY A 54 -13.38 -10.81 24.14
CA GLY A 54 -13.77 -12.12 23.66
C GLY A 54 -13.89 -13.15 24.79
N ASP A 55 -14.58 -14.24 24.51
CA ASP A 55 -14.84 -15.34 25.47
C ASP A 55 -13.61 -16.24 25.72
N GLY A 56 -12.55 -16.04 24.93
CA GLY A 56 -11.22 -16.58 25.17
C GLY A 56 -10.40 -15.79 26.20
N ILE A 57 -10.89 -14.64 26.71
CA ILE A 57 -10.17 -13.80 27.68
C ILE A 57 -10.79 -13.92 29.07
N ALA A 58 -9.97 -14.13 30.11
CA ALA A 58 -10.46 -14.29 31.48
C ALA A 58 -11.12 -13.03 32.06
N ARG A 59 -10.54 -11.84 31.80
CA ARG A 59 -11.10 -10.55 32.25
C ARG A 59 -11.05 -9.50 31.14
N PRO A 60 -12.05 -9.45 30.25
CA PRO A 60 -12.13 -8.45 29.19
C PRO A 60 -12.08 -7.02 29.74
N MET A 61 -11.18 -6.18 29.20
CA MET A 61 -11.05 -4.78 29.60
C MET A 61 -10.29 -3.94 28.58
N ASN A 62 -10.33 -2.62 28.74
CA ASN A 62 -9.44 -1.70 28.02
C ASN A 62 -8.15 -1.52 28.83
N VAL A 63 -7.01 -1.68 28.17
CA VAL A 63 -5.69 -1.49 28.79
C VAL A 63 -4.93 -0.39 28.09
N ARG A 64 -4.18 0.42 28.86
CA ARG A 64 -3.16 1.32 28.30
C ARG A 64 -1.84 0.56 28.27
N VAL A 65 -1.38 0.22 27.07
CA VAL A 65 -0.23 -0.67 26.84
C VAL A 65 0.88 0.06 26.10
N ARG A 66 2.13 -0.20 26.49
CA ARG A 66 3.32 0.32 25.80
C ARG A 66 3.49 -0.35 24.44
N LEU A 67 3.82 0.44 23.43
CA LEU A 67 4.15 -0.11 22.12
C LEU A 67 5.37 -1.04 22.23
N GLY A 68 5.32 -2.20 21.57
CA GLY A 68 6.33 -3.25 21.67
C GLY A 68 6.02 -4.35 22.69
N THR A 69 5.11 -4.12 23.64
CA THR A 69 4.65 -5.16 24.59
C THR A 69 4.03 -6.32 23.81
N THR A 70 4.34 -7.57 24.15
CA THR A 70 3.77 -8.71 23.42
C THR A 70 2.28 -8.88 23.74
N ILE A 71 1.51 -9.44 22.81
CA ILE A 71 0.11 -9.77 23.09
C ILE A 71 0.01 -10.77 24.23
N ALA A 72 0.94 -11.72 24.32
CA ALA A 72 1.03 -12.66 25.44
C ALA A 72 1.08 -11.94 26.80
N ASP A 73 1.96 -10.93 26.95
CA ASP A 73 2.08 -10.15 28.18
C ASP A 73 0.80 -9.38 28.50
N VAL A 74 0.16 -8.82 27.48
CA VAL A 74 -1.11 -8.09 27.63
C VAL A 74 -2.23 -9.03 28.08
N VAL A 75 -2.31 -10.23 27.50
CA VAL A 75 -3.32 -11.21 27.87
C VAL A 75 -3.06 -11.73 29.29
N ASN A 76 -1.80 -12.00 29.64
CA ASN A 76 -1.41 -12.37 31.00
C ASN A 76 -1.81 -11.28 32.02
N PHE A 77 -1.61 -10.00 31.69
CA PHE A 77 -2.02 -8.88 32.53
C PHE A 77 -3.53 -8.85 32.81
N VAL A 78 -4.36 -9.20 31.83
CA VAL A 78 -5.83 -9.27 32.01
C VAL A 78 -6.32 -10.62 32.57
N GLY A 79 -5.43 -11.43 33.14
CA GLY A 79 -5.77 -12.68 33.80
C GLY A 79 -5.63 -13.94 32.95
N GLY A 80 -5.05 -13.83 31.75
CA GLY A 80 -4.75 -14.95 30.87
C GLY A 80 -5.90 -15.36 29.93
N TYR A 81 -5.63 -16.41 29.16
CA TYR A 81 -6.62 -17.06 28.30
C TYR A 81 -7.52 -17.99 29.11
N THR A 82 -8.76 -18.13 28.67
CA THR A 82 -9.65 -19.21 29.14
C THR A 82 -9.36 -20.50 28.36
N GLU A 83 -9.80 -21.65 28.87
CA GLU A 83 -9.73 -22.94 28.14
C GLU A 83 -10.45 -22.91 26.78
N ARG A 84 -11.32 -21.92 26.61
CA ARG A 84 -12.07 -21.74 25.38
C ARG A 84 -11.26 -21.06 24.29
N ALA A 85 -10.16 -20.35 24.59
CA ALA A 85 -9.43 -19.58 23.59
C ALA A 85 -8.89 -20.45 22.45
N GLN A 86 -9.46 -20.31 21.25
CA GLN A 86 -9.03 -21.05 20.05
C GLN A 86 -8.46 -20.13 18.97
N HIS A 87 -8.95 -18.89 18.87
CA HIS A 87 -8.54 -17.95 17.85
C HIS A 87 -8.17 -16.61 18.44
N LEU A 88 -7.04 -16.07 17.97
CA LEU A 88 -6.56 -14.76 18.35
C LEU A 88 -6.58 -13.84 17.14
N ILE A 89 -7.28 -12.72 17.29
CA ILE A 89 -7.48 -11.72 16.23
C ILE A 89 -6.95 -10.38 16.72
N VAL A 90 -6.12 -9.75 15.90
CA VAL A 90 -5.65 -8.37 16.10
C VAL A 90 -6.50 -7.44 15.26
N GLY A 91 -7.20 -6.53 15.92
CA GLY A 91 -8.18 -5.63 15.33
C GLY A 91 -9.60 -5.94 15.80
N GLY A 92 -10.59 -5.41 15.08
CA GLY A 92 -12.00 -5.64 15.38
C GLY A 92 -12.51 -6.98 14.83
N PRO A 93 -13.75 -7.38 15.18
CA PRO A 93 -14.35 -8.63 14.70
C PRO A 93 -14.52 -8.69 13.17
N MET A 94 -14.57 -7.54 12.50
CA MET A 94 -14.82 -7.44 11.07
C MET A 94 -13.52 -7.40 10.24
N THR A 95 -12.65 -6.43 10.54
CA THR A 95 -11.42 -6.16 9.77
C THR A 95 -10.15 -6.70 10.43
N GLY A 96 -10.29 -7.35 11.59
CA GLY A 96 -9.17 -7.92 12.32
C GLY A 96 -8.50 -9.04 11.54
N LYS A 97 -7.21 -9.26 11.84
CA LYS A 97 -6.42 -10.33 11.26
C LYS A 97 -6.21 -11.42 12.29
N SER A 98 -6.50 -12.66 11.90
CA SER A 98 -6.12 -13.84 12.68
C SER A 98 -4.60 -13.92 12.74
N ILE A 99 -4.07 -14.20 13.93
CA ILE A 99 -2.64 -14.39 14.18
C ILE A 99 -2.40 -15.77 14.77
N THR A 100 -1.29 -16.38 14.39
CA THR A 100 -0.91 -17.74 14.80
C THR A 100 -0.09 -17.76 16.10
N THR A 101 0.43 -16.61 16.53
CA THR A 101 1.23 -16.48 17.75
C THR A 101 0.95 -15.16 18.44
N ASP A 102 0.87 -15.19 19.76
CA ASP A 102 0.69 -14.02 20.63
C ASP A 102 2.02 -13.36 21.03
N ARG A 103 3.15 -13.87 20.54
CA ARG A 103 4.49 -13.27 20.70
C ARG A 103 4.72 -12.07 19.79
N VAL A 104 3.68 -11.59 19.10
CA VAL A 104 3.74 -10.38 18.28
C VAL A 104 3.58 -9.13 19.15
N PRO A 105 4.26 -8.03 18.81
CA PRO A 105 4.17 -6.80 19.57
C PRO A 105 2.86 -6.05 19.31
N VAL A 106 2.36 -5.38 20.35
CA VAL A 106 1.37 -4.31 20.22
C VAL A 106 2.01 -3.14 19.49
N VAL A 107 1.38 -2.72 18.39
CA VAL A 107 1.83 -1.59 17.57
C VAL A 107 0.77 -0.48 17.55
N LYS A 108 1.10 0.66 16.94
CA LYS A 108 0.18 1.80 16.80
C LYS A 108 -1.15 1.48 16.09
N ALA A 109 -1.25 0.35 15.40
CA ALA A 109 -2.47 -0.13 14.74
C ALA A 109 -3.29 -1.12 15.59
N THR A 110 -2.77 -1.61 16.72
CA THR A 110 -3.39 -2.63 17.57
C THR A 110 -4.49 -2.03 18.46
N ASN A 111 -5.64 -1.72 17.85
CA ASN A 111 -6.79 -1.14 18.56
C ASN A 111 -7.48 -2.15 19.49
N CYS A 112 -7.53 -3.41 19.08
CA CYS A 112 -8.25 -4.46 19.79
C CYS A 112 -7.48 -5.78 19.67
N ILE A 113 -7.53 -6.59 20.71
CA ILE A 113 -7.05 -7.97 20.81
C ILE A 113 -8.29 -8.79 21.17
N LEU A 114 -8.69 -9.68 20.27
CA LEU A 114 -9.92 -10.46 20.39
C LEU A 114 -9.56 -11.94 20.45
N ALA A 115 -9.85 -12.62 21.56
CA ALA A 115 -9.70 -14.06 21.67
C ALA A 115 -11.06 -14.75 21.69
N LEU A 116 -11.34 -15.59 20.70
CA LEU A 116 -12.64 -16.23 20.49
C LEU A 116 -12.59 -17.74 20.75
N SER A 117 -13.71 -18.28 21.23
CA SER A 117 -13.85 -19.70 21.53
C SER A 117 -14.17 -20.59 20.36
N VAL A 118 -14.82 -20.02 19.35
CA VAL A 118 -15.35 -20.75 18.22
C VAL A 118 -14.59 -20.27 16.99
N HIS A 119 -13.96 -21.20 16.28
CA HIS A 119 -13.74 -21.00 14.85
C HIS A 119 -15.12 -20.75 14.25
N PRO A 120 -15.41 -19.60 13.59
CA PRO A 120 -16.68 -19.45 12.89
C PRO A 120 -16.89 -20.71 12.06
N SER A 121 -17.93 -21.49 12.41
CA SER A 121 -18.00 -22.90 12.06
C SER A 121 -17.82 -23.04 10.55
N VAL A 122 -16.91 -23.92 10.14
CA VAL A 122 -16.78 -24.38 8.76
C VAL A 122 -18.00 -25.23 8.41
N ALA A 123 -19.18 -24.64 8.44
CA ALA A 123 -20.26 -25.22 7.68
C ALA A 123 -19.85 -25.09 6.22
N GLU A 124 -20.03 -26.17 5.48
CA GLU A 124 -19.64 -26.22 4.07
C GLU A 124 -20.24 -25.04 3.33
N GLU A 125 -19.38 -24.32 2.61
CA GLU A 125 -19.84 -23.27 1.70
C GLU A 125 -20.79 -23.90 0.69
N MET A 126 -22.00 -23.35 0.61
CA MET A 126 -22.98 -23.76 -0.39
C MET A 126 -22.88 -22.87 -1.63
N PRO A 127 -23.36 -23.34 -2.80
CA PRO A 127 -23.44 -22.49 -3.98
C PRO A 127 -24.26 -21.21 -3.75
N CYS A 128 -23.89 -20.13 -4.45
CA CYS A 128 -24.59 -18.86 -4.36
C CYS A 128 -26.02 -18.99 -4.92
N ILE A 129 -27.04 -18.77 -4.08
CA ILE A 129 -28.46 -18.80 -4.48
C ILE A 129 -28.99 -17.48 -5.04
N ARG A 130 -28.12 -16.47 -5.17
CA ARG A 130 -28.45 -15.17 -5.77
C ARG A 130 -29.54 -14.36 -5.03
N CYS A 131 -29.60 -14.44 -3.70
CA CYS A 131 -30.61 -13.73 -2.90
C CYS A 131 -30.49 -12.20 -2.89
N GLY A 132 -29.27 -11.65 -3.07
CA GLY A 132 -29.05 -10.19 -3.08
C GLY A 132 -28.77 -9.54 -1.72
N ASP A 133 -28.88 -10.29 -0.61
CA ASP A 133 -28.70 -9.76 0.76
C ASP A 133 -27.35 -9.04 0.95
N CYS A 134 -26.29 -9.58 0.34
CA CYS A 134 -24.96 -8.99 0.38
C CYS A 134 -24.88 -7.56 -0.19
N ALA A 135 -25.70 -7.22 -1.19
CA ALA A 135 -25.75 -5.88 -1.76
C ALA A 135 -26.48 -4.91 -0.84
N ALA A 136 -27.57 -5.36 -0.20
CA ALA A 136 -28.36 -4.53 0.72
C ALA A 136 -27.57 -4.06 1.95
N VAL A 137 -26.62 -4.87 2.43
CA VAL A 137 -25.79 -4.53 3.60
C VAL A 137 -24.44 -3.92 3.25
N CYS A 138 -24.12 -3.71 1.97
CA CYS A 138 -22.82 -3.18 1.58
C CYS A 138 -22.73 -1.67 1.92
N PRO A 139 -21.81 -1.25 2.81
CA PRO A 139 -21.70 0.16 3.19
C PRO A 139 -21.11 1.05 2.07
N ILE A 140 -20.52 0.43 1.05
CA ILE A 140 -19.95 1.09 -0.15
C ILE A 140 -20.90 0.94 -1.36
N GLN A 141 -22.09 0.36 -1.16
CA GLN A 141 -23.08 0.17 -2.23
C GLN A 141 -22.56 -0.60 -3.46
N LEU A 142 -21.60 -1.51 -3.25
CA LEU A 142 -21.13 -2.41 -4.29
C LEU A 142 -22.15 -3.51 -4.56
N LEU A 143 -21.89 -4.32 -5.61
CA LEU A 143 -22.62 -5.55 -5.89
C LEU A 143 -21.73 -6.78 -5.59
N PRO A 144 -21.60 -7.22 -4.32
CA PRO A 144 -20.71 -8.31 -3.94
C PRO A 144 -20.98 -9.60 -4.70
N GLN A 145 -22.24 -9.85 -5.04
CA GLN A 145 -22.62 -11.00 -5.84
C GLN A 145 -21.91 -11.00 -7.21
N GLN A 146 -21.92 -9.89 -7.95
CA GLN A 146 -21.25 -9.81 -9.25
C GLN A 146 -19.73 -9.87 -9.10
N LEU A 147 -19.19 -9.16 -8.11
CA LEU A 147 -17.76 -9.19 -7.79
C LEU A 147 -17.30 -10.61 -7.47
N PHE A 148 -18.10 -11.41 -6.79
CA PHE A 148 -17.76 -12.80 -6.49
C PHE A 148 -17.64 -13.65 -7.76
N TRP A 149 -18.61 -13.55 -8.67
CA TRP A 149 -18.54 -14.27 -9.96
C TRP A 149 -17.30 -13.88 -10.77
N TYR A 150 -16.97 -12.58 -10.83
CA TYR A 150 -15.77 -12.12 -11.53
C TYR A 150 -14.48 -12.52 -10.80
N ALA A 151 -14.49 -12.61 -9.46
CA ALA A 151 -13.37 -13.11 -8.69
C ALA A 151 -13.13 -14.61 -8.92
N CYS A 152 -14.18 -15.43 -8.96
CA CYS A 152 -14.05 -16.85 -9.30
C CYS A 152 -13.60 -17.09 -10.75
N ALA A 153 -13.93 -16.16 -11.66
CA ALA A 153 -13.51 -16.22 -13.06
C ALA A 153 -12.14 -15.58 -13.32
N ASP A 154 -11.47 -15.04 -12.29
CA ASP A 154 -10.24 -14.26 -12.43
C ASP A 154 -10.34 -13.09 -13.44
N ASP A 155 -11.54 -12.51 -13.63
CA ASP A 155 -11.80 -11.41 -14.57
C ASP A 155 -11.53 -10.05 -13.91
N GLU A 156 -10.24 -9.70 -13.86
CA GLU A 156 -9.72 -8.50 -13.21
C GLU A 156 -10.25 -7.19 -13.83
N ASP A 157 -10.41 -7.17 -15.15
CA ASP A 157 -10.92 -5.99 -15.86
C ASP A 157 -12.33 -5.66 -15.40
N ARG A 158 -13.19 -6.68 -15.28
CA ARG A 158 -14.54 -6.48 -14.72
C ARG A 158 -14.50 -6.17 -13.25
N LEU A 159 -13.64 -6.80 -12.45
CA LEU A 159 -13.50 -6.49 -11.02
C LEU A 159 -13.15 -5.01 -10.79
N ARG A 160 -12.21 -4.47 -11.58
CA ARG A 160 -11.87 -3.04 -11.53
C ARG A 160 -13.04 -2.16 -11.96
N LYS A 161 -13.69 -2.49 -13.06
CA LYS A 161 -14.87 -1.73 -13.57
C LYS A 161 -16.03 -1.71 -12.58
N GLN A 162 -16.20 -2.78 -11.80
CA GLN A 162 -17.24 -2.92 -10.79
C GLN A 162 -16.83 -2.39 -9.40
N GLY A 163 -15.70 -1.67 -9.29
CA GLY A 163 -15.31 -1.00 -8.07
C GLY A 163 -14.76 -1.91 -6.97
N LEU A 164 -14.20 -3.09 -7.31
CA LEU A 164 -13.60 -3.97 -6.28
C LEU A 164 -12.55 -3.22 -5.44
N THR A 165 -11.82 -2.29 -6.05
CA THR A 165 -10.79 -1.48 -5.37
C THR A 165 -11.34 -0.63 -4.23
N ASP A 166 -12.62 -0.24 -4.30
CA ASP A 166 -13.30 0.59 -3.31
C ASP A 166 -13.87 -0.23 -2.13
N CYS A 167 -13.92 -1.56 -2.27
CA CYS A 167 -14.35 -2.42 -1.18
C CYS A 167 -13.47 -2.18 0.07
N ILE A 168 -14.07 -2.04 1.24
CA ILE A 168 -13.33 -1.83 2.50
C ILE A 168 -13.09 -3.12 3.29
N GLU A 169 -13.43 -4.28 2.72
CA GLU A 169 -13.24 -5.61 3.33
C GLU A 169 -13.88 -5.74 4.72
N CYS A 170 -15.04 -5.13 4.88
CA CYS A 170 -15.76 -5.07 6.15
C CYS A 170 -16.42 -6.39 6.56
N GLY A 171 -16.59 -7.39 5.68
CA GLY A 171 -17.20 -8.67 6.06
C GLY A 171 -18.72 -8.68 6.25
N CYS A 172 -19.43 -7.54 6.11
CA CYS A 172 -20.89 -7.51 6.25
C CYS A 172 -21.59 -8.49 5.29
N CYS A 173 -21.05 -8.63 4.07
CA CYS A 173 -21.57 -9.54 3.06
C CYS A 173 -21.41 -11.02 3.42
N ASP A 174 -20.37 -11.38 4.17
CA ASP A 174 -20.11 -12.76 4.61
C ASP A 174 -21.12 -13.14 5.70
N LEU A 175 -21.37 -12.20 6.63
CA LEU A 175 -22.26 -12.41 7.76
C LEU A 175 -23.71 -12.69 7.34
N VAL A 176 -24.20 -12.00 6.31
CA VAL A 176 -25.60 -12.17 5.84
C VAL A 176 -25.76 -13.25 4.79
N CYS A 177 -24.68 -13.86 4.31
CA CYS A 177 -24.78 -14.84 3.23
C CYS A 177 -25.45 -16.13 3.72
N PRO A 178 -26.65 -16.50 3.22
CA PRO A 178 -27.30 -17.76 3.64
C PRO A 178 -26.49 -18.99 3.20
N SER A 179 -25.73 -18.86 2.11
CA SER A 179 -24.82 -19.88 1.58
C SER A 179 -23.48 -19.96 2.32
N ARG A 180 -23.23 -19.08 3.31
CA ARG A 180 -21.97 -19.01 4.09
C ARG A 180 -20.70 -18.82 3.27
N ILE A 181 -20.83 -18.23 2.08
CA ILE A 181 -19.70 -17.94 1.20
C ILE A 181 -18.84 -16.84 1.81
N SER A 182 -17.52 -17.08 1.89
CA SER A 182 -16.55 -16.08 2.31
C SER A 182 -16.21 -15.10 1.17
N LEU A 183 -17.12 -14.15 0.91
CA LEU A 183 -16.95 -13.16 -0.16
C LEU A 183 -15.73 -12.28 0.11
N THR A 184 -15.52 -11.83 1.34
CA THR A 184 -14.38 -10.97 1.70
C THR A 184 -13.04 -11.65 1.49
N ALA A 185 -12.92 -12.96 1.75
CA ALA A 185 -11.68 -13.69 1.48
C ALA A 185 -11.37 -13.72 -0.02
N ASN A 186 -12.36 -14.01 -0.86
CA ASN A 186 -12.22 -13.96 -2.33
C ASN A 186 -11.83 -12.56 -2.81
N PHE A 187 -12.44 -11.51 -2.26
CA PHE A 187 -12.11 -10.12 -2.60
C PHE A 187 -10.69 -9.73 -2.19
N ARG A 188 -10.21 -10.19 -1.03
CA ARG A 188 -8.83 -9.97 -0.59
C ARG A 188 -7.83 -10.60 -1.55
N ILE A 189 -8.09 -11.85 -1.98
CA ILE A 189 -7.24 -12.56 -2.95
C ILE A 189 -7.24 -11.81 -4.29
N ALA A 190 -8.42 -11.49 -4.82
CA ALA A 190 -8.56 -10.77 -6.08
C ALA A 190 -7.88 -9.39 -6.06
N LYS A 191 -8.01 -8.64 -4.96
CA LYS A 191 -7.30 -7.36 -4.77
C LYS A 191 -5.79 -7.52 -4.68
N ALA A 192 -5.30 -8.54 -3.97
CA ALA A 192 -3.87 -8.81 -3.88
C ALA A 192 -3.29 -9.06 -5.26
N ARG A 193 -3.96 -9.89 -6.08
CA ARG A 193 -3.60 -10.15 -7.48
C ARG A 193 -3.60 -8.87 -8.33
N ILE A 194 -4.67 -8.09 -8.26
CA ILE A 194 -4.80 -6.77 -8.92
C ILE A 194 -3.65 -5.82 -8.57
N ARG A 195 -3.18 -5.82 -7.31
CA ARG A 195 -2.05 -5.02 -6.87
C ARG A 195 -0.72 -5.55 -7.38
N GLU A 196 -0.52 -6.87 -7.33
CA GLU A 196 0.69 -7.52 -7.80
C GLU A 196 0.98 -7.20 -9.28
N MET A 197 -0.02 -7.31 -10.16
CA MET A 197 0.19 -6.99 -11.57
C MET A 197 0.38 -5.49 -11.82
N ALA A 198 -0.27 -4.63 -11.02
CA ALA A 198 -0.05 -3.20 -11.10
C ALA A 198 1.40 -2.86 -10.72
N ASP A 199 1.93 -3.51 -9.69
CA ASP A 199 3.32 -3.37 -9.26
C ASP A 199 4.30 -3.90 -10.31
N GLU A 200 4.02 -5.04 -10.92
CA GLU A 200 4.81 -5.61 -12.03
C GLU A 200 4.85 -4.68 -13.23
N LYS A 201 3.68 -4.17 -13.65
CA LYS A 201 3.58 -3.20 -14.74
C LYS A 201 4.39 -1.93 -14.42
N ALA A 202 4.24 -1.38 -13.22
CA ALA A 202 5.01 -0.21 -12.79
C ALA A 202 6.52 -0.49 -12.71
N ARG A 203 6.95 -1.71 -12.32
CA ARG A 203 8.36 -2.12 -12.35
C ARG A 203 8.88 -2.21 -13.78
N ALA A 204 8.11 -2.79 -14.70
CA ALA A 204 8.46 -2.89 -16.12
C ALA A 204 8.58 -1.50 -16.77
N GLU A 205 7.62 -0.61 -16.53
CA GLU A 205 7.65 0.78 -17.01
C GLU A 205 8.87 1.54 -16.46
N ARG A 206 9.16 1.42 -15.15
CA ARG A 206 10.37 2.01 -14.55
C ARG A 206 11.66 1.44 -15.16
N ALA A 207 11.71 0.14 -15.45
CA ALA A 207 12.87 -0.48 -16.09
C ALA A 207 13.07 0.02 -17.52
N ARG A 208 11.98 0.11 -18.30
CA ARG A 208 11.97 0.65 -19.66
C ARG A 208 12.45 2.10 -19.69
N ALA A 209 11.90 2.97 -18.83
CA ALA A 209 12.30 4.36 -18.73
C ALA A 209 13.81 4.52 -18.40
N ARG A 210 14.35 3.68 -17.50
CA ARG A 210 15.79 3.66 -17.20
C ARG A 210 16.64 3.23 -18.40
N PHE A 211 16.18 2.26 -19.19
CA PHE A 211 16.88 1.78 -20.37
C PHE A 211 16.91 2.83 -21.49
N GLU A 212 15.76 3.46 -21.76
CA GLU A 212 15.62 4.55 -22.74
C GLU A 212 16.54 5.72 -22.36
N ALA A 213 16.47 6.20 -21.12
CA ALA A 213 17.34 7.28 -20.62
C ALA A 213 18.84 6.95 -20.68
N ARG A 214 19.23 5.68 -20.44
CA ARG A 214 20.62 5.23 -20.58
C ARG A 214 21.06 5.27 -22.04
N THR A 215 20.20 4.81 -22.95
CA THR A 215 20.50 4.75 -24.39
C THR A 215 20.67 6.16 -24.95
N GLU A 216 19.76 7.08 -24.60
CA GLU A 216 19.86 8.50 -24.97
C GLU A 216 21.13 9.17 -24.44
N ARG A 217 21.58 8.82 -23.23
CA ARG A 217 22.85 9.33 -22.69
C ARG A 217 24.04 8.83 -23.51
N ILE A 218 24.08 7.55 -23.85
CA ILE A 218 25.18 6.95 -24.62
C ILE A 218 25.24 7.58 -26.03
N GLU A 219 24.10 7.76 -26.69
CA GLU A 219 24.03 8.41 -28.01
C GLU A 219 24.49 9.88 -27.95
N ARG A 220 24.08 10.64 -26.92
CA ARG A 220 24.57 12.01 -26.71
C ARG A 220 26.08 12.05 -26.49
N ASP A 221 26.62 11.18 -25.65
CA ASP A 221 28.06 11.11 -25.38
C ASP A 221 28.84 10.72 -26.64
N ARG A 222 28.29 9.83 -27.48
CA ARG A 222 28.87 9.44 -28.76
C ARG A 222 28.91 10.61 -29.75
N LEU A 223 27.78 11.29 -29.95
CA LEU A 223 27.68 12.45 -30.84
C LEU A 223 28.63 13.57 -30.39
N ALA A 224 28.69 13.87 -29.08
CA ALA A 224 29.63 14.85 -28.54
C ALA A 224 31.10 14.50 -28.82
N ARG A 225 31.48 13.22 -28.69
CA ARG A 225 32.83 12.75 -29.05
C ARG A 225 33.10 12.87 -30.55
N GLU A 226 32.15 12.50 -31.39
CA GLU A 226 32.27 12.61 -32.85
C GLU A 226 32.42 14.08 -33.28
N GLU A 227 31.65 15.00 -32.70
CA GLU A 227 31.78 16.45 -32.90
C GLU A 227 33.14 16.97 -32.43
N GLU A 228 33.61 16.56 -31.26
CA GLU A 228 34.89 17.02 -30.72
C GLU A 228 36.07 16.52 -31.57
N LEU A 229 36.04 15.26 -32.01
CA LEU A 229 36.99 14.71 -32.98
C LEU A 229 36.94 15.46 -34.32
N ALA A 230 35.76 15.85 -34.80
CA ALA A 230 35.62 16.65 -36.03
C ALA A 230 36.25 18.05 -35.86
N ARG A 231 35.97 18.74 -34.75
CA ARG A 231 36.58 20.04 -34.41
C ARG A 231 38.10 19.94 -34.32
N GLN A 232 38.63 18.89 -33.67
CA GLN A 232 40.07 18.64 -33.60
C GLN A 232 40.69 18.39 -34.97
N LYS A 233 40.06 17.58 -35.84
CA LYS A 233 40.52 17.35 -37.21
C LYS A 233 40.52 18.63 -38.05
N GLU A 234 39.51 19.48 -37.87
CA GLU A 234 39.40 20.75 -38.58
C GLU A 234 40.45 21.77 -38.11
N GLN A 235 40.66 21.87 -36.79
CA GLN A 235 41.79 22.64 -36.24
C GLN A 235 43.14 22.12 -36.72
N ALA A 236 43.35 20.81 -36.75
CA ALA A 236 44.60 20.22 -37.27
C ALA A 236 44.80 20.53 -38.76
N LYS A 237 43.73 20.53 -39.57
CA LYS A 237 43.77 20.94 -40.98
C LYS A 237 44.07 22.42 -41.17
N LEU A 238 43.64 23.30 -40.26
CA LEU A 238 43.96 24.74 -40.29
C LEU A 238 45.38 25.03 -39.77
N ALA A 239 45.82 24.30 -38.76
CA ALA A 239 47.16 24.40 -38.18
C ALA A 239 48.24 23.82 -39.12
N GLY A 240 47.91 22.83 -39.96
CA GLY A 240 48.83 22.25 -40.95
C GLY A 240 49.43 23.28 -41.92
N PRO A 241 48.63 24.02 -42.71
CA PRO A 241 49.11 25.08 -43.60
C PRO A 241 49.81 26.22 -42.85
N ALA A 242 49.33 26.60 -41.67
CA ALA A 242 49.96 27.63 -40.84
C ALA A 242 51.34 27.20 -40.35
N ALA A 243 51.49 25.97 -39.86
CA ALA A 243 52.78 25.40 -39.44
C ALA A 243 53.73 25.19 -40.63
N ILE A 244 53.23 24.76 -41.79
CA ILE A 244 54.03 24.64 -43.02
C ILE A 244 54.50 26.02 -43.51
N ALA A 245 53.64 27.05 -43.46
CA ALA A 245 54.00 28.43 -43.80
C ALA A 245 55.01 29.04 -42.83
N GLU A 246 54.91 28.73 -41.53
CA GLU A 246 55.88 29.13 -40.49
C GLU A 246 57.26 28.49 -40.75
N ILE A 247 57.29 27.20 -41.11
CA ILE A 247 58.52 26.46 -41.44
C ILE A 247 59.16 26.98 -42.74
N LEU A 248 58.36 27.27 -43.77
CA LEU A 248 58.85 27.88 -45.03
C LEU A 248 59.40 29.29 -44.81
N LYS A 249 58.76 30.12 -43.97
CA LYS A 249 59.29 31.44 -43.59
C LYS A 249 60.59 31.36 -42.80
N ARG A 250 60.77 30.35 -41.95
CA ARG A 250 62.04 30.11 -41.24
C ARG A 250 63.15 29.71 -42.22
N ARG A 251 62.88 28.83 -43.19
CA ARG A 251 63.86 28.45 -44.24
C ARG A 251 64.27 29.62 -45.14
N GLN A 252 63.32 30.47 -45.53
CA GLN A 252 63.61 31.67 -46.34
C GLN A 252 64.38 32.76 -45.59
N ARG A 253 64.37 32.76 -44.25
CA ARG A 253 65.21 33.65 -43.44
C ARG A 253 66.65 33.16 -43.38
N THR A 254 66.88 31.86 -43.32
CA THR A 254 68.23 31.27 -43.36
C THR A 254 68.93 31.41 -44.71
N ASP A 255 68.20 31.40 -45.83
CA ASP A 255 68.79 31.59 -47.18
C ASP A 255 69.08 33.06 -47.54
N LYS A 256 68.77 34.02 -46.67
CA LYS A 256 69.01 35.47 -46.90
C LYS A 256 70.20 36.04 -46.13
N ASP A 257 70.80 35.23 -45.26
CA ASP A 257 71.94 35.62 -44.41
C ASP A 257 73.28 34.97 -44.86
N ASP A 258 73.31 34.30 -46.02
CA ASP A 258 74.50 33.87 -46.76
C ASP A 258 74.65 34.68 -48.06
#